data_AF-W1X7L4-F1
#
_entry.id   AF-W1X7L4-F1
#
_cell.length_a   1.000
_cell.length_b   1.000
_cell.length_c   1.000
_cell.angle_alpha   90.00
_cell.angle_beta   90.00
_cell.angle_gamma   90.00
#
_symmetry.space_group_name_H-M   'P 1'
#
loop_
_entity.id
_entity.type
_entity.pdbx_description
1 polymer ?
#
loop_
_entity_poly.entity_id
_entity_poly.type
_entity_poly.pdbx_seq_one_letter_code
_entity_poly.pdbx_strand_id
1 'polypeptide(L)'
;ESIGRDAQALREVALKTGLNIVASSGPYLEKFESQRIHKTVDELATTIDKELNQGIGDTDIRAGMIGEIGVSPTFTEAEHNSLRAASLAQI
;
A
#
# COMPACT_ATOMS: atom_id res chain seq x y z
N GLU A 1 -9.43 8.74 -1.55
CA GLU A 1 -8.39 7.92 -0.85
C GLU A 1 -9.07 6.95 0.10
N SER A 2 -8.42 5.84 0.48
CA SER A 2 -9.02 4.79 1.34
C SER A 2 -8.95 5.17 2.80
N ILE A 3 -7.73 5.27 3.36
CA ILE A 3 -7.50 5.43 4.79
C ILE A 3 -6.50 6.55 5.16
N GLY A 4 -6.18 7.44 4.20
CA GLY A 4 -5.44 8.68 4.49
C GLY A 4 -3.91 8.54 4.62
N ARG A 5 -3.28 7.65 3.84
CA ARG A 5 -1.81 7.55 3.82
C ARG A 5 -1.20 8.83 3.25
N ASP A 6 -0.34 9.49 4.04
CA ASP A 6 0.40 10.70 3.64
C ASP A 6 1.92 10.51 3.83
N ALA A 7 2.63 10.25 2.73
CA ALA A 7 4.08 10.03 2.78
C ALA A 7 4.87 11.29 3.16
N GLN A 8 4.42 12.47 2.75
CA GLN A 8 5.11 13.73 3.03
C GLN A 8 5.01 14.08 4.52
N ALA A 9 3.83 13.93 5.11
CA ALA A 9 3.64 14.13 6.55
C ALA A 9 4.51 13.15 7.36
N LEU A 10 4.60 11.87 6.95
CA LEU A 10 5.48 10.90 7.62
C LEU A 10 6.95 11.32 7.56
N ARG A 11 7.45 11.78 6.41
CA ARG A 11 8.83 12.29 6.27
C ARG A 11 9.05 13.53 7.13
N GLU A 12 8.08 14.45 7.18
CA GLU A 12 8.17 15.65 8.02
C GLU A 12 8.32 15.30 9.50
N VAL A 13 7.51 14.35 10.01
CA VAL A 13 7.61 13.88 11.41
C VAL A 13 8.95 13.20 11.66
N ALA A 14 9.43 12.37 10.75
CA ALA A 14 10.74 11.71 10.88
C ALA A 14 11.88 12.73 11.01
N LEU A 15 11.90 13.75 10.15
CA LEU A 15 12.91 14.82 10.18
C LEU A 15 12.84 15.67 11.46
N LYS A 16 11.63 16.00 11.93
CA LYS A 16 11.44 16.82 13.13
C LYS A 16 11.79 16.10 14.43
N THR A 17 11.60 14.78 14.47
CA THR A 17 11.75 13.99 15.71
C THR A 17 13.05 13.20 15.77
N GLY A 18 13.69 12.95 14.62
CA GLY A 18 14.82 12.03 14.52
C GLY A 18 14.43 10.54 14.62
N LEU A 19 13.13 10.23 14.62
CA LEU A 19 12.64 8.85 14.64
C LEU A 19 12.73 8.22 13.24
N ASN A 20 13.03 6.92 13.22
CA ASN A 20 12.88 6.09 12.02
C ASN A 20 11.39 5.75 11.84
N ILE A 21 10.79 6.23 10.75
CA ILE A 21 9.39 5.96 10.41
C ILE A 21 9.35 5.17 9.12
N VAL A 22 8.63 4.04 9.13
CA VAL A 22 8.46 3.17 7.97
C VAL A 22 7.05 3.36 7.42
N ALA A 23 6.95 3.86 6.19
CA ALA A 23 5.69 3.92 5.45
C ALA A 23 5.36 2.57 4.82
N SER A 24 4.09 2.32 4.54
CA SER A 24 3.62 1.05 3.99
C SER A 24 2.91 1.21 2.64
N SER A 25 2.85 0.11 1.88
CA SER A 25 2.15 0.01 0.61
C SER A 25 1.23 -1.21 0.57
N GLY A 26 0.05 -1.06 -0.02
CA GLY A 26 -0.90 -2.15 -0.19
C GLY A 26 -2.36 -1.70 -0.04
N PRO A 27 -3.31 -2.37 -0.72
CA PRO A 27 -4.74 -2.08 -0.55
C PRO A 27 -5.28 -2.57 0.80
N TYR A 28 -6.15 -1.77 1.42
CA TYR A 28 -6.91 -2.17 2.61
C TYR A 28 -8.21 -2.92 2.22
N LEU A 29 -9.23 -2.94 3.10
CA LEU A 29 -10.50 -3.64 2.84
C LEU A 29 -11.25 -3.05 1.63
N GLU A 30 -11.98 -3.89 0.91
CA GLU A 30 -12.74 -3.48 -0.30
C GLU A 30 -13.69 -2.32 -0.03
N LYS A 31 -14.32 -2.31 1.16
CA LYS A 31 -15.19 -1.23 1.64
C LYS A 31 -14.55 0.17 1.57
N PHE A 32 -13.24 0.27 1.78
CA PHE A 32 -12.51 1.55 1.75
C PHE A 32 -11.81 1.79 0.42
N GLU A 33 -11.44 0.72 -0.29
CA GLU A 33 -10.70 0.84 -1.55
C GLU A 33 -11.58 1.18 -2.75
N SER A 34 -12.90 0.90 -2.68
CA SER A 34 -13.83 1.12 -3.79
C SER A 34 -13.32 0.46 -5.09
N GLN A 35 -13.49 1.09 -6.26
CA GLN A 35 -13.05 0.55 -7.55
C GLN A 35 -11.54 0.29 -7.68
N ARG A 36 -10.69 0.83 -6.79
CA ARG A 36 -9.22 0.72 -6.92
C ARG A 36 -8.69 -0.69 -6.68
N ILE A 37 -9.36 -1.48 -5.84
CA ILE A 37 -8.97 -2.87 -5.52
C ILE A 37 -9.41 -3.87 -6.59
N HIS A 38 -10.29 -3.48 -7.51
CA HIS A 38 -10.77 -4.35 -8.60
C HIS A 38 -9.86 -4.37 -9.84
N LYS A 39 -8.63 -3.86 -9.72
CA LYS A 39 -7.59 -4.01 -10.74
C LYS A 39 -7.13 -5.47 -10.82
N THR A 40 -6.41 -5.79 -11.89
CA THR A 40 -5.79 -7.11 -12.01
C THR A 40 -4.72 -7.32 -10.92
N VAL A 41 -4.45 -8.59 -10.58
CA VAL A 41 -3.42 -8.96 -9.60
C VAL A 41 -2.06 -8.35 -9.99
N ASP A 42 -1.69 -8.39 -11.27
CA ASP A 42 -0.41 -7.88 -11.75
C ASP A 42 -0.32 -6.35 -11.66
N GLU A 43 -1.41 -5.62 -11.95
CA GLU A 43 -1.46 -4.16 -11.79
C GLU A 43 -1.35 -3.73 -10.32
N LEU A 44 -1.99 -4.47 -9.42
CA LEU A 44 -1.87 -4.24 -7.98
C LEU A 44 -0.44 -4.53 -7.50
N ALA A 45 0.16 -5.65 -7.94
CA ALA A 45 1.53 -6.01 -7.59
C ALA A 45 2.53 -4.97 -8.11
N THR A 46 2.37 -4.54 -9.35
CA THR A 46 3.18 -3.47 -9.97
C THR A 46 3.07 -2.16 -9.21
N THR A 47 1.88 -1.83 -8.70
CA THR A 47 1.69 -0.63 -7.87
C THR A 47 2.47 -0.74 -6.56
N ILE A 48 2.40 -1.89 -5.87
CA ILE A 48 3.14 -2.12 -4.62
C ILE A 48 4.66 -2.08 -4.87
N ASP A 49 5.14 -2.78 -5.91
CA ASP A 49 6.55 -2.77 -6.32
C ASP A 49 7.07 -1.35 -6.60
N LYS A 50 6.31 -0.57 -7.38
CA LYS A 50 6.67 0.82 -7.69
C LYS A 50 6.81 1.66 -6.41
N GLU A 51 5.91 1.49 -5.44
CA GLU A 51 5.97 2.24 -4.19
C GLU A 51 7.12 1.81 -3.28
N LEU A 52 7.51 0.54 -3.31
CA LEU A 52 8.67 0.02 -2.60
C LEU A 52 10.00 0.50 -3.22
N ASN A 53 10.06 0.56 -4.55
CA ASN A 53 11.33 0.73 -5.27
C ASN A 53 11.55 2.12 -5.86
N GLN A 54 10.49 2.87 -6.15
CA GLN A 54 10.56 4.18 -6.82
C GLN A 54 10.02 5.31 -5.93
N GLY A 55 8.83 5.12 -5.35
CA GLY A 55 8.22 6.08 -4.44
C GLY A 55 6.69 6.05 -4.42
N ILE A 56 6.11 6.58 -3.35
CA ILE A 56 4.66 6.66 -3.12
C ILE A 56 4.08 7.87 -3.86
N GLY A 57 3.08 7.62 -4.72
CA GLY A 57 2.44 8.68 -5.52
C GLY A 57 3.44 9.40 -6.41
N ASP A 58 3.50 10.73 -6.29
CA ASP A 58 4.43 11.59 -7.03
C ASP A 58 5.69 11.94 -6.21
N THR A 59 5.95 11.23 -5.11
CA THR A 59 7.10 11.47 -4.23
C THR A 59 8.24 10.49 -4.49
N ASP A 60 9.43 10.83 -4.00
CA ASP A 60 10.60 9.93 -3.91
C ASP A 60 10.62 9.08 -2.61
N ILE A 61 9.55 9.14 -1.82
CA ILE A 61 9.46 8.46 -0.52
C ILE A 61 8.98 7.04 -0.75
N ARG A 62 9.83 6.08 -0.46
CA ARG A 62 9.53 4.66 -0.65
C ARG A 62 8.82 4.06 0.56
N ALA A 63 7.93 3.12 0.30
CA ALA A 63 7.42 2.23 1.33
C ALA A 63 8.53 1.26 1.79
N GLY A 64 8.50 0.87 3.06
CA GLY A 64 9.39 -0.15 3.62
C GLY A 64 8.65 -1.37 4.15
N MET A 65 7.33 -1.43 4.00
CA MET A 65 6.49 -2.55 4.39
C MET A 65 5.35 -2.74 3.37
N ILE A 66 5.01 -4.00 3.07
CA ILE A 66 3.78 -4.34 2.36
C ILE A 66 2.68 -4.55 3.41
N GLY A 67 1.69 -3.67 3.45
CA GLY A 67 0.55 -3.75 4.36
C GLY A 67 -0.03 -2.39 4.80
N GLU A 68 -1.02 -2.39 5.68
CA GLU A 68 -1.80 -3.55 6.12
C GLU A 68 -2.70 -4.05 4.98
N ILE A 69 -2.50 -5.30 4.52
CA ILE A 69 -3.32 -5.86 3.45
C ILE A 69 -4.67 -6.25 4.02
N GLY A 70 -5.71 -5.64 3.47
CA GLY A 70 -7.06 -5.84 3.98
C GLY A 70 -7.59 -7.24 3.68
N VAL A 71 -7.97 -7.96 4.74
CA VAL A 71 -8.76 -9.18 4.66
C VAL A 71 -9.97 -9.02 5.57
N SER A 72 -11.15 -8.80 4.99
CA SER A 72 -12.39 -8.69 5.76
C SER A 72 -12.92 -10.08 6.16
N PRO A 73 -13.90 -10.18 7.06
CA PRO A 73 -14.51 -11.46 7.42
C PRO A 73 -15.14 -12.22 6.24
N THR A 74 -15.54 -11.50 5.17
CA THR A 74 -16.11 -12.10 3.96
C THR A 74 -15.02 -12.58 3.00
N PHE A 75 -13.80 -12.05 3.13
CA PHE A 75 -12.66 -12.27 2.25
C PHE A 75 -13.06 -12.27 0.78
N THR A 76 -13.46 -11.10 0.30
CA THR A 76 -14.03 -10.96 -1.05
C THR A 76 -13.03 -11.34 -2.14
N GLU A 77 -13.51 -11.58 -3.35
CA GLU A 77 -12.63 -11.87 -4.49
C GLU A 77 -11.59 -10.74 -4.74
N ALA A 78 -11.96 -9.48 -4.51
CA ALA A 78 -11.04 -8.37 -4.67
C ALA A 78 -9.97 -8.35 -3.56
N GLU A 79 -10.34 -8.64 -2.31
CA GLU A 79 -9.39 -8.78 -1.19
C GLU A 79 -8.46 -9.99 -1.38
N HIS A 80 -8.98 -11.11 -1.90
CA HIS A 80 -8.19 -12.28 -2.25
C HIS A 80 -7.16 -11.95 -3.35
N ASN A 81 -7.58 -11.24 -4.41
CA ASN A 81 -6.66 -10.78 -5.46
C ASN A 81 -5.64 -9.75 -4.93
N SER A 82 -6.04 -8.87 -4.01
CA SER A 82 -5.13 -7.95 -3.31
C SER A 82 -4.06 -8.70 -2.51
N LEU A 83 -4.43 -9.74 -1.77
CA LEU A 83 -3.48 -10.56 -1.01
C LEU A 83 -2.50 -11.32 -1.92
N ARG A 84 -2.98 -11.82 -3.06
CA ARG A 84 -2.11 -12.44 -4.08
C ARG A 84 -1.13 -11.42 -4.66
N ALA A 85 -1.60 -10.22 -4.98
CA ALA A 85 -0.76 -9.15 -5.51
C ALA A 85 0.35 -8.75 -4.51
N ALA A 86 0.00 -8.61 -3.23
CA ALA A 86 0.97 -8.36 -2.16
C ALA A 86 2.01 -9.49 -2.04
N SER A 87 1.59 -10.74 -2.22
CA SER A 87 2.49 -11.90 -2.20
C SER A 87 3.46 -11.92 -3.39
N LEU A 88 3.00 -11.51 -4.58
CA LEU A 88 3.87 -11.39 -5.77
C LEU A 88 4.90 -10.26 -5.60
N ALA A 89 4.49 -9.11 -5.05
CA ALA A 89 5.36 -7.97 -4.84
C ALA A 89 6.39 -8.15 -3.69
N GLN A 90 6.25 -9.20 -2.87
CA GLN A 90 7.16 -9.49 -1.76
C GLN A 90 8.52 -10.07 -2.20
N ILE A 91 8.59 -10.62 -3.41
CA ILE A 91 9.77 -11.32 -3.96
C ILE A 91 10.71 -10.31 -4.63
#